data_AF-A0A963M870-F1
#
_entry.id   AF-A0A963M870-F1
#
_cell.length_a   1.000
_cell.length_b   1.000
_cell.length_c   1.000
_cell.angle_alpha   90.00
_cell.angle_beta   90.00
_cell.angle_gamma   90.00
#
_symmetry.space_group_name_H-M   'P 1'
#
loop_
_entity.id
_entity.type
_entity.pdbx_description
1 polymer ?
#
loop_
_entity_poly.entity_id
_entity_poly.type
_entity_poly.pdbx_seq_one_letter_code
_entity_poly.pdbx_strand_id
1 'polypeptide(L)'
;CIGSTTFQEYRGVFEKDRALARRFQKIDVVEPSMAEAVQILEGLKSRFEEHHGVSYSSEALQAAVDLSVKHIGDRLLPDKAIDVIDEAGARQRLLTEDKRVSIIGVTEIEQIVARMARIPEKQVSASDRDVLRNLDRNLKMVIFGQDPAIDSLAAAIKMSRSGLGDGDKPIGSFLFAGPTGVG
;
A
#
# COMPACT_ATOMS: atom_id res chain seq x y z
N CYS A 1 -26.01 22.97 6.68
CA CYS A 1 -24.74 22.61 7.36
C CYS A 1 -24.21 21.36 6.70
N ILE A 2 -22.90 21.27 6.44
CA ILE A 2 -22.22 20.04 5.99
C ILE A 2 -21.21 19.70 7.08
N GLY A 3 -21.32 18.52 7.68
CA GLY A 3 -20.38 18.00 8.66
C GLY A 3 -19.55 16.88 8.06
N SER A 4 -18.31 16.72 8.54
CA SER A 4 -17.42 15.60 8.20
C SER A 4 -16.91 14.97 9.49
N THR A 5 -16.89 13.64 9.57
CA THR A 5 -16.43 12.86 10.73
C THR A 5 -16.07 11.45 10.28
N THR A 6 -15.39 10.69 11.15
CA THR A 6 -15.04 9.29 10.88
C THR A 6 -16.16 8.32 11.26
N PHE A 7 -16.12 7.09 10.74
CA PHE A 7 -17.06 6.03 11.11
C PHE A 7 -17.08 5.75 12.62
N GLN A 8 -15.92 5.77 13.26
CA GLN A 8 -15.78 5.50 14.69
C GLN A 8 -16.39 6.60 15.54
N GLU A 9 -16.10 7.87 15.23
CA GLU A 9 -16.67 9.03 15.94
C GLU A 9 -18.18 9.15 15.73
N TYR A 10 -18.65 8.90 14.51
CA TYR A 10 -20.07 8.91 14.20
C TYR A 10 -20.84 7.94 15.09
N ARG A 11 -20.43 6.66 15.15
CA ARG A 11 -21.08 5.64 16.00
C ARG A 11 -20.84 5.89 17.50
N GLY A 12 -19.65 6.34 17.85
CA GLY A 12 -19.20 6.46 19.24
C GLY A 12 -19.83 7.63 19.99
N VAL A 13 -20.06 8.74 19.29
CA VAL A 13 -20.45 10.02 19.89
C VAL A 13 -21.70 10.60 19.20
N PHE A 14 -21.66 10.76 17.88
CA PHE A 14 -22.68 11.55 17.17
C PHE A 14 -24.05 10.87 17.13
N GLU A 15 -24.08 9.57 16.81
CA GLU A 15 -25.29 8.76 16.72
C GLU A 15 -25.98 8.61 18.08
N LYS A 16 -25.22 8.69 19.17
CA LYS A 16 -25.77 8.64 20.54
C LYS A 16 -26.58 9.89 20.90
N ASP A 17 -26.27 11.04 20.29
CA ASP A 17 -27.09 12.25 20.43
C ASP A 17 -28.26 12.22 19.43
N ARG A 18 -29.40 11.72 19.91
CA ARG A 18 -30.64 11.62 19.11
C ARG A 18 -31.14 12.96 18.57
N ALA A 19 -30.89 14.08 19.26
CA ALA A 19 -31.41 15.37 18.84
C ALA A 19 -30.64 15.92 17.63
N LEU A 20 -29.32 15.67 17.58
CA LEU A 20 -28.45 16.01 16.46
C LEU A 20 -28.54 14.97 15.35
N ALA A 21 -28.47 13.67 15.65
CA ALA A 21 -28.45 12.60 14.65
C ALA A 21 -29.65 12.66 13.68
N ARG A 22 -30.85 12.98 14.18
CA ARG A 22 -32.07 13.10 13.34
C ARG A 22 -32.07 14.31 12.40
N ARG A 23 -31.16 15.28 12.57
CA ARG A 23 -31.06 16.49 11.75
C ARG A 23 -30.01 16.36 10.64
N PHE A 24 -29.25 15.28 10.63
CA PHE A 24 -28.22 15.01 9.63
C PHE A 24 -28.58 13.76 8.84
N GLN A 25 -28.36 13.81 7.54
CA GLN A 25 -28.39 12.64 6.68
C GLN A 25 -26.98 12.03 6.64
N LYS A 26 -26.86 10.76 7.02
CA LYS A 26 -25.60 10.02 6.85
C LYS A 26 -25.39 9.72 5.38
N ILE A 27 -24.23 10.08 4.86
CA ILE A 27 -23.73 9.69 3.55
C ILE A 27 -22.38 9.02 3.79
N ASP A 28 -22.28 7.74 3.44
CA ASP A 28 -21.03 7.00 3.59
C ASP A 28 -20.09 7.32 2.43
N VAL A 29 -18.90 7.82 2.77
CA VAL A 29 -17.81 8.02 1.83
C VAL A 29 -16.80 6.91 2.08
N VAL A 30 -16.83 5.90 1.21
CA VAL A 30 -15.94 4.74 1.30
C VAL A 30 -14.61 5.03 0.63
N GLU A 31 -13.58 4.27 1.02
CA GLU A 31 -12.30 4.27 0.31
C GLU A 31 -12.54 3.85 -1.16
N PRO A 32 -12.00 4.57 -2.15
CA PRO A 32 -12.14 4.21 -3.55
C PRO A 32 -11.38 2.92 -3.85
N SER A 33 -11.85 2.19 -4.86
CA SER A 33 -11.11 1.07 -5.43
C SER A 33 -9.79 1.54 -6.05
N MET A 34 -8.86 0.61 -6.26
CA MET A 34 -7.57 0.92 -6.91
C MET A 34 -7.79 1.54 -8.31
N ALA A 35 -8.75 1.04 -9.08
CA ALA A 35 -9.06 1.57 -10.40
C ALA A 35 -9.60 3.02 -10.33
N GLU A 36 -10.49 3.30 -9.37
CA GLU A 36 -11.00 4.66 -9.15
C GLU A 36 -9.90 5.60 -8.65
N ALA A 37 -9.00 5.13 -7.79
CA ALA A 37 -7.87 5.91 -7.31
C ALA A 37 -6.91 6.29 -8.46
N VAL A 38 -6.66 5.38 -9.41
CA VAL A 38 -5.89 5.70 -10.62
C VAL A 38 -6.58 6.80 -11.44
N GLN A 39 -7.89 6.70 -11.65
CA GLN A 39 -8.65 7.75 -12.37
C GLN A 39 -8.62 9.11 -11.65
N ILE A 40 -8.65 9.10 -10.32
CA ILE A 40 -8.49 10.32 -9.51
C ILE A 40 -7.10 10.91 -9.75
N LEU A 41 -6.04 10.10 -9.73
CA LEU A 41 -4.68 10.57 -10.03
C LEU A 41 -4.56 11.10 -11.46
N GLU A 42 -5.16 10.45 -12.46
CA GLU A 42 -5.20 10.94 -13.84
C GLU A 42 -5.88 12.32 -13.94
N GLY A 43 -6.98 12.52 -13.20
CA GLY A 43 -7.68 13.80 -13.12
C GLY A 43 -6.89 14.91 -12.43
N LEU A 44 -5.98 14.55 -11.51
CA LEU A 44 -5.11 15.48 -10.80
C LEU A 44 -3.74 15.69 -11.47
N LYS A 45 -3.36 14.79 -12.39
CA LYS A 45 -2.04 14.72 -13.03
C LYS A 45 -1.57 16.08 -13.54
N SER A 46 -2.38 16.74 -14.38
CA SER A 46 -1.99 18.01 -15.02
C SER A 46 -1.62 19.10 -14.01
N ARG A 47 -2.30 19.15 -12.86
CA ARG A 47 -1.99 20.11 -11.80
C ARG A 47 -0.67 19.80 -11.11
N PHE A 48 -0.37 18.54 -10.84
CA PHE A 48 0.92 18.14 -10.26
C PHE A 48 2.07 18.34 -11.26
N GLU A 49 1.83 18.08 -12.55
CA GLU A 49 2.82 18.28 -13.60
C GLU A 49 3.19 19.76 -13.74
N GLU A 50 2.20 20.64 -13.82
CA GLU A 50 2.41 22.08 -13.83
C GLU A 50 3.07 22.56 -12.53
N HIS A 51 2.55 22.09 -11.38
CA HIS A 51 3.06 22.53 -10.09
C HIS A 51 4.51 22.15 -9.87
N HIS A 52 4.97 20.98 -10.33
CA HIS A 52 6.32 20.47 -10.10
C HIS A 52 7.28 20.68 -11.27
N GLY A 53 6.77 20.92 -12.48
CA GLY A 53 7.58 21.07 -13.70
C GLY A 53 8.08 19.72 -14.23
N VAL A 54 7.30 18.66 -14.06
CA VAL A 54 7.62 17.27 -14.46
C VAL A 54 6.42 16.66 -15.16
N SER A 55 6.60 15.52 -15.84
CA SER A 55 5.50 14.70 -16.34
C SER A 55 5.44 13.37 -15.60
N TYR A 56 4.24 12.83 -15.37
CA TYR A 56 4.07 11.49 -14.79
C TYR A 56 3.69 10.50 -15.88
N SER A 57 4.42 9.39 -15.97
CA SER A 57 4.02 8.26 -16.82
C SER A 57 2.74 7.60 -16.28
N SER A 58 1.95 6.97 -17.16
CA SER A 58 0.75 6.25 -16.74
C SER A 58 1.10 5.08 -15.81
N GLU A 59 2.24 4.43 -16.07
CA GLU A 59 2.79 3.37 -15.24
C GLU A 59 3.17 3.88 -13.85
N ALA A 60 3.64 5.13 -13.71
CA ALA A 60 3.92 5.73 -12.41
C ALA A 60 2.64 5.96 -11.58
N LEU A 61 1.53 6.39 -12.21
CA LEU A 61 0.26 6.55 -11.50
C LEU A 61 -0.27 5.21 -10.99
N GLN A 62 -0.21 4.17 -11.84
CA GLN A 62 -0.57 2.82 -11.44
C GLN A 62 0.31 2.31 -10.29
N ALA A 63 1.63 2.46 -10.42
CA ALA A 63 2.58 2.05 -9.39
C ALA A 63 2.35 2.79 -8.06
N ALA A 64 2.00 4.08 -8.09
CA ALA A 64 1.74 4.85 -6.87
C ALA A 64 0.55 4.29 -6.09
N VAL A 65 -0.51 3.86 -6.79
CA VAL A 65 -1.66 3.20 -6.17
C VAL A 65 -1.28 1.80 -5.67
N ASP A 66 -0.71 0.96 -6.54
CA ASP A 66 -0.40 -0.44 -6.22
C ASP A 66 0.56 -0.56 -5.03
N LEU A 67 1.65 0.21 -5.06
CA LEU A 67 2.69 0.16 -4.04
C LEU A 67 2.25 0.83 -2.73
N SER A 68 1.44 1.89 -2.78
CA SER A 68 0.89 2.50 -1.55
C SER A 68 -0.12 1.59 -0.88
N VAL A 69 -0.96 0.85 -1.61
CA VAL A 69 -1.83 -0.18 -1.05
C VAL A 69 -1.03 -1.30 -0.41
N LYS A 70 0.05 -1.73 -1.07
CA LYS A 70 0.87 -2.85 -0.61
C LYS A 70 1.73 -2.53 0.62
N HIS A 71 2.27 -1.31 0.70
CA HIS A 71 3.31 -0.97 1.67
C HIS A 71 2.91 0.12 2.69
N ILE A 72 1.84 0.88 2.43
CA ILE A 72 1.36 1.97 3.29
C ILE A 72 -0.04 1.61 3.80
N GLY A 73 -0.09 0.72 4.79
CA GLY A 73 -1.33 0.11 5.29
C GLY A 73 -2.08 0.91 6.36
N ASP A 74 -1.46 1.94 6.94
CA ASP A 74 -2.04 2.80 7.97
C ASP A 74 -2.85 3.98 7.40
N ARG A 75 -2.88 4.11 6.07
CA ARG A 75 -3.57 5.18 5.33
C ARG A 75 -4.49 4.62 4.27
N LEU A 76 -5.48 5.42 3.90
CA LEU A 76 -6.51 5.06 2.91
C LEU A 76 -6.24 5.75 1.57
N LEU A 77 -6.69 5.13 0.49
CA LEU A 77 -6.82 5.78 -0.82
C LEU A 77 -7.90 6.87 -0.79
N PRO A 78 -7.83 7.87 -1.69
CA PRO A 78 -6.75 8.11 -2.66
C PRO A 78 -5.56 8.89 -2.07
N ASP A 79 -5.72 9.40 -0.84
CA ASP A 79 -4.79 10.33 -0.16
C ASP A 79 -3.35 9.81 -0.13
N LYS A 80 -3.13 8.56 0.30
CA LYS A 80 -1.77 7.99 0.33
C LYS A 80 -1.09 7.90 -1.04
N ALA A 81 -1.85 7.72 -2.12
CA ALA A 81 -1.28 7.64 -3.46
C ALA A 81 -1.01 9.04 -4.03
N ILE A 82 -1.85 10.01 -3.68
CA ILE A 82 -1.61 11.44 -4.00
C ILE A 82 -0.32 11.90 -3.35
N ASP A 83 -0.10 11.59 -2.08
CA ASP A 83 1.14 11.94 -1.38
C ASP A 83 2.39 11.33 -2.04
N VAL A 84 2.30 10.08 -2.52
CA VAL A 84 3.40 9.44 -3.24
C VAL A 84 3.74 10.20 -4.52
N ILE A 85 2.73 10.63 -5.28
CA ILE A 85 2.90 11.42 -6.51
C ILE A 85 3.49 12.79 -6.19
N ASP A 86 2.97 13.47 -5.17
CA ASP A 86 3.41 14.80 -4.79
C ASP A 86 4.88 14.80 -4.31
N GLU A 87 5.24 13.86 -3.44
CA GLU A 87 6.61 13.67 -2.96
C GLU A 87 7.58 13.29 -4.10
N ALA A 88 7.13 12.50 -5.09
CA ALA A 88 7.94 12.17 -6.25
C ALA A 88 8.28 13.42 -7.09
N GLY A 89 7.29 14.29 -7.32
CA GLY A 89 7.46 15.58 -7.98
C GLY A 89 8.36 16.53 -7.19
N ALA A 90 8.06 16.71 -5.90
CA ALA A 90 8.81 17.58 -5.01
C ALA A 90 10.28 17.16 -4.90
N ARG A 91 10.56 15.84 -4.87
CA ARG A 91 11.92 15.32 -4.82
C ARG A 91 12.78 15.77 -6.00
N GLN A 92 12.21 15.92 -7.20
CA GLN A 92 12.98 16.38 -8.36
C GLN A 92 13.53 17.80 -8.16
N ARG A 93 12.81 18.65 -7.43
CA ARG A 93 13.25 20.02 -7.13
C ARG A 93 14.44 20.06 -6.18
N LEU A 94 14.60 19.04 -5.34
CA LEU A 94 15.72 18.92 -4.41
C LEU A 94 17.01 18.43 -5.10
N LEU A 95 16.89 17.83 -6.28
CA LEU A 95 18.05 17.37 -7.05
C LEU A 95 18.69 18.52 -7.83
N THR A 96 19.99 18.38 -8.08
CA THR A 96 20.74 19.23 -9.01
C THR A 96 20.26 18.99 -10.44
N GLU A 97 20.34 20.00 -11.31
CA GLU A 97 19.76 19.96 -12.66
C GLU A 97 20.23 18.77 -13.50
N ASP A 98 21.48 18.33 -13.33
CA ASP A 98 22.07 17.17 -14.00
C ASP A 98 21.46 15.82 -13.58
N LYS A 99 20.79 15.76 -12.43
CA LYS A 99 20.18 14.54 -11.88
C LYS A 99 18.65 14.54 -11.94
N ARG A 100 18.04 15.64 -12.37
CA ARG A 100 16.58 15.74 -12.48
C ARG A 100 16.09 14.88 -13.63
N VAL A 101 15.02 14.14 -13.38
CA VAL A 101 14.25 13.52 -14.46
C VAL A 101 13.09 14.43 -14.83
N SER A 102 12.85 14.60 -16.13
CA SER A 102 11.69 15.34 -16.64
C SER A 102 10.40 14.50 -16.61
N ILE A 103 10.54 13.17 -16.61
CA ILE A 103 9.43 12.22 -16.56
C ILE A 103 9.62 11.30 -15.35
N ILE A 104 8.62 11.27 -14.48
CA ILE A 104 8.55 10.40 -13.30
C ILE A 104 7.99 9.04 -13.74
N GLY A 105 8.82 8.01 -13.57
CA GLY A 105 8.52 6.62 -13.86
C GLY A 105 8.28 5.80 -12.60
N VAL A 106 8.16 4.49 -12.78
CA VAL A 106 7.97 3.53 -11.69
C VAL A 106 9.12 3.59 -10.67
N THR A 107 10.36 3.75 -11.14
CA THR A 107 11.55 3.79 -10.27
C THR A 107 11.48 4.90 -9.23
N GLU A 108 11.06 6.11 -9.62
CA GLU A 108 10.95 7.24 -8.69
C GLU A 108 9.85 6.98 -7.64
N ILE A 109 8.73 6.39 -8.07
CA ILE A 109 7.63 6.00 -7.20
C ILE A 109 8.07 4.96 -6.19
N GLU A 110 8.79 3.92 -6.62
CA GLU A 110 9.34 2.88 -5.73
C GLU A 110 10.23 3.49 -4.64
N GLN A 111 11.08 4.46 -4.99
CA GLN A 111 11.96 5.14 -4.03
C GLN A 111 11.16 5.94 -2.99
N ILE A 112 10.10 6.63 -3.41
CA ILE A 112 9.24 7.39 -2.49
C ILE A 112 8.48 6.44 -1.57
N VAL A 113 7.87 5.39 -2.12
CA VAL A 113 7.15 4.41 -1.30
C VAL A 113 8.07 3.70 -0.32
N ALA A 114 9.27 3.29 -0.76
CA ALA A 114 10.28 2.69 0.12
C ALA A 114 10.60 3.59 1.32
N ARG A 115 10.78 4.89 1.07
CA ARG A 115 11.04 5.89 2.11
C ARG A 115 9.85 6.06 3.05
N MET A 116 8.63 6.22 2.51
CA MET A 116 7.41 6.39 3.31
C MET A 116 7.14 5.17 4.19
N ALA A 117 7.31 3.97 3.64
CA ALA A 117 7.12 2.70 4.33
C ALA A 117 8.33 2.26 5.19
N ARG A 118 9.44 3.01 5.15
CA ARG A 118 10.70 2.70 5.87
C ARG A 118 11.26 1.32 5.55
N ILE A 119 11.19 0.91 4.30
CA ILE A 119 11.73 -0.36 3.78
C ILE A 119 12.82 -0.12 2.74
N PRO A 120 13.76 -1.06 2.54
CA PRO A 120 14.78 -0.93 1.49
C PRO A 120 14.14 -0.88 0.08
N GLU A 121 14.63 -0.02 -0.80
CA GLU A 121 14.11 0.16 -2.19
C GLU A 121 14.07 -1.17 -2.98
N LYS A 122 15.07 -2.03 -2.79
CA LYS A 122 15.14 -3.36 -3.41
C LYS A 122 14.00 -4.30 -3.03
N GLN A 123 13.31 -4.05 -1.92
CA GLN A 123 12.15 -4.86 -1.51
C GLN A 123 10.86 -4.40 -2.19
N VAL A 124 10.80 -3.16 -2.69
CA VAL A 124 9.62 -2.60 -3.36
C VAL A 124 9.52 -3.09 -4.80
N SER A 125 10.66 -3.13 -5.50
CA SER A 125 10.76 -3.58 -6.91
C SER A 125 10.71 -5.09 -7.09
N ALA A 126 10.79 -5.87 -6.00
CA ALA A 126 10.66 -7.31 -6.08
C ALA A 126 9.22 -7.70 -6.44
N SER A 127 9.04 -8.33 -7.59
CA SER A 127 7.71 -8.83 -7.97
C SER A 127 7.21 -9.82 -6.91
N ASP A 128 5.91 -9.79 -6.60
CA ASP A 128 5.33 -10.75 -5.67
C ASP A 128 5.65 -12.18 -6.06
N ARG A 129 5.75 -12.45 -7.36
CA ARG A 129 6.16 -13.74 -7.90
C ARG A 129 7.58 -14.12 -7.48
N ASP A 130 8.53 -13.20 -7.56
CA ASP A 130 9.93 -13.46 -7.19
C ASP A 130 10.11 -13.55 -5.67
N VAL A 131 9.37 -12.74 -4.91
CA VAL A 131 9.33 -12.85 -3.43
C VAL A 131 8.79 -14.22 -3.03
N LEU A 132 7.65 -14.64 -3.59
CA LEU A 132 7.03 -15.93 -3.31
C LEU A 132 7.89 -17.10 -3.77
N ARG A 133 8.54 -16.98 -4.94
CA ARG A 133 9.47 -18.00 -5.45
C ARG A 133 10.63 -18.24 -4.48
N ASN A 134 11.16 -17.18 -3.89
CA ASN A 134 12.32 -17.25 -3.00
C ASN A 134 11.97 -17.34 -1.51
N LEU A 135 10.69 -17.25 -1.13
CA LEU A 135 10.24 -17.23 0.28
C LEU A 135 10.84 -18.36 1.11
N ASP A 136 10.77 -19.59 0.59
CA ASP A 136 11.27 -20.79 1.24
C ASP A 136 12.79 -20.71 1.51
N ARG A 137 13.55 -20.38 0.46
CA ARG A 137 15.00 -20.17 0.54
C ARG A 137 15.35 -19.06 1.52
N ASN A 138 14.63 -17.94 1.49
CA ASN A 138 14.88 -16.78 2.33
C ASN A 138 14.67 -17.11 3.82
N LEU A 139 13.62 -17.88 4.14
CA LEU A 139 13.38 -18.34 5.51
C LEU A 139 14.48 -19.30 5.99
N LYS A 140 14.90 -20.25 5.14
CA LYS A 140 15.99 -21.20 5.45
C LYS A 140 17.38 -20.56 5.63
N MET A 141 17.58 -19.33 5.14
CA MET A 141 18.82 -18.57 5.38
C MET A 141 18.90 -17.97 6.78
N VAL A 142 17.76 -17.83 7.47
CA VAL A 142 17.67 -17.20 8.80
C VAL A 142 17.29 -18.20 9.88
N ILE A 143 16.45 -19.18 9.54
CA ILE A 143 15.93 -20.20 10.44
C ILE A 143 16.55 -21.54 10.05
N PHE A 144 17.39 -22.09 10.93
CA PHE A 144 18.13 -23.31 10.68
C PHE A 144 17.46 -24.52 11.34
N GLY A 145 17.40 -25.66 10.64
CA GLY A 145 16.92 -26.92 11.20
C GLY A 145 15.39 -27.03 11.34
N GLN A 146 14.63 -26.09 10.76
CA GLN A 146 13.15 -26.08 10.77
C GLN A 146 12.55 -26.22 9.37
N ASP A 147 13.26 -26.88 8.45
CA ASP A 147 12.84 -27.03 7.05
C ASP A 147 11.38 -27.50 6.89
N PRO A 148 10.87 -28.52 7.64
CA PRO A 148 9.49 -28.97 7.49
C PRO A 148 8.45 -27.90 7.86
N ALA A 149 8.74 -27.06 8.86
CA ALA A 149 7.86 -25.96 9.26
C ALA A 149 7.87 -24.83 8.23
N ILE A 150 9.05 -24.52 7.69
CA ILE A 150 9.23 -23.52 6.64
C ILE A 150 8.51 -23.94 5.35
N ASP A 151 8.67 -25.18 4.92
CA ASP A 151 8.04 -25.73 3.71
C ASP A 151 6.50 -25.64 3.81
N SER A 152 5.95 -26.01 4.97
CA SER A 152 4.51 -25.98 5.24
C SER A 152 3.95 -24.55 5.20
N LEU A 153 4.66 -23.60 5.83
CA LEU A 153 4.29 -22.19 5.83
C LEU A 153 4.36 -21.59 4.41
N ALA A 154 5.48 -21.84 3.71
CA ALA A 154 5.72 -21.31 2.38
C ALA A 154 4.68 -21.85 1.37
N ALA A 155 4.29 -23.12 1.47
CA ALA A 155 3.25 -23.71 0.63
C ALA A 155 1.89 -23.03 0.84
N ALA A 156 1.47 -22.86 2.09
CA ALA A 156 0.20 -22.22 2.43
C ALA A 156 0.13 -20.75 1.95
N ILE A 157 1.21 -19.98 2.14
CA ILE A 157 1.28 -18.59 1.68
C ILE A 157 1.20 -18.50 0.15
N LYS A 158 1.94 -19.36 -0.57
CA LYS A 158 1.90 -19.42 -2.05
C LYS A 158 0.50 -19.77 -2.56
N MET A 159 -0.19 -20.72 -1.91
CA MET A 159 -1.54 -21.16 -2.27
C MET A 159 -2.58 -20.04 -2.08
N SER A 160 -2.52 -19.30 -0.97
CA SER A 160 -3.40 -18.15 -0.75
C SER A 160 -3.15 -17.06 -1.80
N ARG A 161 -1.88 -16.77 -2.11
CA ARG A 161 -1.49 -15.74 -3.08
C ARG A 161 -1.75 -16.11 -4.54
N SER A 162 -1.94 -17.39 -4.86
CA SER A 162 -2.37 -17.83 -6.21
C SER A 162 -3.88 -17.74 -6.43
N GLY A 163 -4.65 -17.25 -5.46
CA GLY A 163 -6.11 -17.18 -5.55
C GLY A 163 -6.79 -18.54 -5.38
N LEU A 164 -6.09 -19.54 -4.85
CA LEU A 164 -6.63 -20.88 -4.53
C LEU A 164 -7.15 -20.93 -3.08
N GLY A 165 -7.15 -19.80 -2.37
CA GLY A 165 -7.66 -19.66 -1.00
C GLY A 165 -9.10 -19.12 -0.96
N ASP A 166 -9.74 -19.30 0.18
CA ASP A 166 -11.08 -18.78 0.46
C ASP A 166 -11.01 -17.29 0.85
N GLY A 167 -11.74 -16.43 0.13
CA GLY A 167 -11.69 -14.96 0.29
C GLY A 167 -12.21 -14.47 1.64
N ASP A 168 -13.05 -15.25 2.31
CA ASP A 168 -13.61 -14.92 3.62
C ASP A 168 -12.76 -15.46 4.80
N LYS A 169 -11.59 -16.05 4.50
CA LYS A 169 -10.69 -16.63 5.52
C LYS A 169 -9.34 -15.91 5.55
N PRO A 170 -8.64 -15.93 6.70
CA PRO A 170 -7.26 -15.45 6.78
C PRO A 170 -6.34 -16.19 5.79
N ILE A 171 -5.27 -15.52 5.35
CA ILE A 171 -4.23 -16.06 4.45
C ILE A 171 -3.68 -17.41 4.96
N GLY A 172 -3.59 -17.57 6.28
CA GLY A 172 -3.31 -18.84 6.93
C GLY A 172 -3.49 -18.73 8.45
N SER A 173 -3.82 -19.84 9.09
CA SER A 173 -3.89 -19.96 10.55
C SER A 173 -2.95 -21.07 10.97
N PHE A 174 -1.86 -20.70 11.63
CA PHE A 174 -0.78 -21.62 12.01
C PHE A 174 -0.65 -21.65 13.53
N LEU A 175 -0.42 -22.84 14.07
CA LEU A 175 0.00 -23.04 15.46
C LEU A 175 1.39 -23.65 15.43
N PHE A 176 2.40 -22.88 15.83
CA PHE A 176 3.78 -23.38 15.94
C PHE A 176 3.96 -24.04 17.30
N ALA A 177 4.30 -25.33 17.29
CA ALA A 177 4.54 -26.13 18.48
C ALA A 177 5.96 -26.68 18.44
N GLY A 178 6.75 -26.40 19.48
CA GLY A 178 8.12 -26.86 19.60
C GLY A 178 8.76 -26.45 20.93
N PRO A 179 9.96 -26.97 21.24
CA PRO A 179 10.73 -26.57 22.42
C PRO A 179 11.08 -25.08 22.42
N THR A 180 11.43 -24.52 23.57
CA THR A 180 11.83 -23.10 23.66
C THR A 180 13.14 -22.82 22.92
N GLY A 181 13.17 -21.75 22.12
CA GLY A 181 14.38 -21.25 21.46
C GLY A 181 14.77 -21.96 20.16
N VAL A 182 13.82 -22.64 19.50
CA VAL A 182 14.09 -23.44 18.28
C VAL A 182 13.71 -22.76 16.96
N GLY A 183 13.24 -21.51 17.00
CA GLY A 183 12.79 -20.73 15.85
C GLY A 183 13.52 -19.39 15.75
#